data_AF-A0A2R7SAC1-F1
#
_entry.id   AF-A0A2R7SAC1-F1
#
_cell.length_a   1.000
_cell.length_b   1.000
_cell.length_c   1.000
_cell.angle_alpha   90.00
_cell.angle_beta   90.00
_cell.angle_gamma   90.00
#
_symmetry.space_group_name_H-M   'P 1'
#
loop_
_entity.id
_entity.type
_entity.pdbx_description
1 polymer ?
#
loop_
_entity_poly.entity_id
_entity_poly.type
_entity_poly.pdbx_seq_one_letter_code
_entity_poly.pdbx_strand_id
1 'polypeptide(L)'
;MTGNAWYARHFWEHYAFTQDKAFLRNVAWPLMQEVAAFWEDRLKAGPDGRLVAPNGWSPEHGPIQDGVAYDQQILWDHFDNMAQAAEALGEVAARDHAAALRDRLAGPRVGSWGQLLEWPTELQDPVLDTPRDTHRHVSHLFALFPGRQISPART
;
A
#
# COMPACT_ATOMS: atom_id res chain seq x y z
N MET A 1 -4.35 -8.31 -5.93
CA MET A 1 -3.36 -7.97 -6.99
C MET A 1 -3.35 -6.46 -7.21
N THR A 2 -2.27 -5.81 -6.77
CA THR A 2 -2.11 -4.34 -6.63
C THR A 2 -1.12 -3.71 -7.62
N GLY A 3 -0.83 -4.39 -8.72
CA GLY A 3 0.18 -3.94 -9.69
C GLY A 3 -0.08 -2.54 -10.28
N ASN A 4 -1.33 -2.16 -10.49
CA ASN A 4 -1.69 -0.82 -10.98
C ASN A 4 -1.28 0.29 -9.99
N ALA A 5 -1.48 0.09 -8.69
CA ALA A 5 -1.11 1.03 -7.64
C ALA A 5 0.41 1.08 -7.45
N TRP A 6 1.11 -0.06 -7.55
CA TRP A 6 2.57 -0.03 -7.57
C TRP A 6 3.09 0.73 -8.81
N TYR A 7 2.57 0.50 -10.01
CA TYR A 7 3.00 1.27 -11.18
C TYR A 7 2.69 2.76 -11.08
N ALA A 8 1.56 3.14 -10.50
CA ALA A 8 1.19 4.55 -10.29
C ALA A 8 2.23 5.30 -9.43
N ARG A 9 2.92 4.59 -8.52
CA ARG A 9 4.04 5.13 -7.75
C ARG A 9 5.10 5.78 -8.63
N HIS A 10 5.45 5.19 -9.77
CA HIS A 10 6.50 5.73 -10.63
C HIS A 10 6.12 7.08 -11.26
N PHE A 11 4.82 7.33 -11.46
CA PHE A 11 4.34 8.64 -11.89
C PHE A 11 4.49 9.67 -10.76
N TRP A 12 4.16 9.29 -9.52
CA TRP A 12 4.43 10.14 -8.37
C TRP A 12 5.94 10.41 -8.21
N GLU A 13 6.78 9.38 -8.26
CA GLU A 13 8.24 9.53 -8.13
C GLU A 13 8.80 10.43 -9.23
N HIS A 14 8.35 10.29 -10.47
CA HIS A 14 8.78 11.17 -11.55
C HIS A 14 8.54 12.65 -11.20
N TYR A 15 7.35 12.99 -10.69
CA TYR A 15 7.11 14.34 -10.17
C TYR A 15 7.98 14.66 -8.96
N ALA A 16 8.08 13.78 -7.97
CA ALA A 16 8.83 14.05 -6.74
C ALA A 16 10.32 14.35 -7.02
N PHE A 17 10.92 13.71 -8.02
CA PHE A 17 12.32 13.94 -8.41
C PHE A 17 12.51 15.14 -9.37
N THR A 18 11.55 15.42 -10.25
CA THR A 18 11.67 16.50 -11.26
C THR A 18 11.04 17.82 -10.85
N GLN A 19 10.08 17.77 -9.92
CA GLN A 19 9.19 18.86 -9.53
C GLN A 19 8.38 19.46 -10.69
N ASP A 20 8.21 18.71 -11.80
CA ASP A 20 7.41 19.15 -12.96
C ASP A 20 5.91 19.15 -12.64
N LYS A 21 5.39 20.33 -12.28
CA LYS A 21 3.96 20.52 -11.99
C LYS A 21 3.06 20.35 -13.21
N ALA A 22 3.55 20.55 -14.43
CA ALA A 22 2.76 20.33 -15.63
C ALA A 22 2.57 18.83 -15.88
N PHE A 23 3.62 18.03 -15.72
CA PHE A 23 3.53 16.58 -15.72
C PHE A 23 2.61 16.07 -14.60
N LEU A 24 2.77 16.58 -13.37
CA LEU A 24 1.92 16.20 -12.26
C LEU A 24 0.45 16.45 -12.58
N ARG A 25 0.10 17.68 -12.99
CA ARG A 25 -1.29 18.08 -13.23
C ARG A 25 -1.93 17.34 -14.41
N ASN A 26 -1.18 17.16 -15.51
CA ASN A 26 -1.77 16.74 -16.79
C ASN A 26 -1.62 15.23 -17.06
N VAL A 27 -0.70 14.55 -16.37
CA VAL A 27 -0.37 13.14 -16.64
C VAL A 27 -0.49 12.28 -15.38
N ALA A 28 0.29 12.58 -14.34
CA ALA A 28 0.34 11.72 -13.16
C ALA A 28 -0.96 11.77 -12.35
N TRP A 29 -1.49 12.98 -12.10
CA TRP A 29 -2.65 13.17 -11.25
C TRP A 29 -3.92 12.47 -11.78
N PRO A 30 -4.32 12.62 -13.06
CA PRO A 30 -5.46 11.88 -13.59
C PRO A 30 -5.30 10.36 -13.48
N LEU A 31 -4.10 9.82 -13.75
CA LEU A 31 -3.82 8.40 -13.60
C LEU A 31 -3.97 7.94 -12.15
N MET A 32 -3.42 8.70 -11.19
CA MET A 32 -3.50 8.37 -9.78
C MET A 32 -4.95 8.37 -9.28
N GLN A 33 -5.77 9.31 -9.77
CA GLN A 33 -7.21 9.38 -9.47
C GLN A 33 -7.97 8.15 -9.98
N GLU A 34 -7.74 7.72 -11.23
CA GLU A 34 -8.38 6.50 -11.78
C GLU A 34 -7.98 5.24 -11.01
N VAL A 35 -6.71 5.14 -10.61
CA VAL A 35 -6.25 4.03 -9.77
C VAL A 35 -6.90 4.06 -8.38
N ALA A 36 -7.07 5.23 -7.79
CA ALA A 36 -7.80 5.34 -6.52
C ALA A 36 -9.27 4.96 -6.66
N ALA A 37 -9.97 5.45 -7.68
CA ALA A 37 -11.37 5.11 -7.93
C ALA A 37 -11.57 3.58 -8.03
N PHE A 38 -10.69 2.89 -8.78
CA PHE A 38 -10.70 1.43 -8.86
C PHE A 38 -10.54 0.75 -7.49
N TRP A 39 -9.68 1.28 -6.62
CA TRP A 39 -9.44 0.68 -5.31
C TRP A 39 -10.53 1.05 -4.31
N GLU A 40 -11.09 2.24 -4.35
CA GLU A 40 -12.23 2.64 -3.52
C GLU A 40 -13.44 1.73 -3.75
N ASP A 41 -13.72 1.36 -5.00
CA ASP A 41 -14.80 0.42 -5.35
C ASP A 41 -14.56 -1.01 -4.86
N ARG A 42 -13.30 -1.38 -4.61
CA ARG A 42 -12.90 -2.73 -4.22
C ARG A 42 -12.67 -2.88 -2.72
N LEU A 43 -12.19 -1.83 -2.06
CA LEU A 43 -11.90 -1.87 -0.64
C LEU A 43 -13.18 -2.19 0.12
N LYS A 44 -13.07 -3.09 1.09
CA LYS A 44 -14.17 -3.46 1.98
C LYS A 44 -13.76 -3.30 3.43
N ALA A 45 -14.74 -3.13 4.32
CA ALA A 45 -14.49 -3.14 5.74
C ALA A 45 -14.14 -4.57 6.21
N GLY A 46 -13.04 -4.70 6.95
CA GLY A 46 -12.67 -5.88 7.69
C GLY A 46 -13.42 -6.01 9.01
N PRO A 47 -13.19 -7.08 9.78
CA PRO A 47 -13.88 -7.34 11.05
C PRO A 47 -13.72 -6.24 12.10
N ASP A 48 -12.63 -5.48 12.07
CA ASP A 48 -12.31 -4.37 12.96
C ASP A 48 -12.72 -2.99 12.40
N GLY A 49 -13.44 -2.97 11.27
CA GLY A 49 -13.86 -1.75 10.59
C GLY A 49 -12.78 -1.05 9.74
N ARG A 50 -11.53 -1.56 9.74
CA ARG A 50 -10.46 -1.08 8.86
C ARG A 50 -10.75 -1.50 7.41
N LEU A 51 -10.23 -0.73 6.46
CA LEU A 51 -10.32 -1.07 5.05
C LEU A 51 -9.28 -2.12 4.67
N VAL A 52 -9.71 -3.15 3.94
CA VAL A 52 -8.86 -4.22 3.43
C VAL A 52 -9.05 -4.42 1.93
N ALA A 53 -7.95 -4.63 1.22
CA ALA A 53 -7.95 -5.10 -0.16
C ALA A 53 -8.47 -6.53 -0.21
N PRO A 54 -9.51 -6.84 -1.02
CA PRO A 54 -10.08 -8.17 -1.03
C PRO A 54 -9.28 -9.13 -1.94
N ASN A 55 -9.31 -10.43 -1.60
CA ASN A 55 -8.75 -11.51 -2.41
C ASN A 55 -7.29 -11.26 -2.87
N GLY A 56 -6.46 -10.81 -1.92
CA GLY A 56 -5.04 -10.62 -2.13
C GLY A 56 -4.26 -11.94 -2.07
N TRP A 57 -3.09 -11.95 -2.68
CA TRP A 57 -2.14 -13.06 -2.64
C TRP A 57 -0.77 -12.47 -2.44
N SER A 58 0.01 -12.95 -1.46
CA SER A 58 1.38 -12.49 -1.29
C SER A 58 2.25 -13.17 -2.36
N PRO A 59 2.76 -12.44 -3.37
CA PRO A 59 3.52 -13.08 -4.42
C PRO A 59 4.77 -13.74 -3.82
N GLU A 60 5.05 -15.02 -4.04
CA GLU A 60 4.31 -16.00 -4.85
C GLU A 60 3.96 -17.27 -4.06
N HIS A 61 3.42 -17.10 -2.85
CA HIS A 61 3.11 -18.24 -1.98
C HIS A 61 1.97 -17.99 -1.00
N GLY A 62 1.57 -19.08 -0.33
CA GLY A 62 0.54 -19.07 0.68
C GLY A 62 -0.87 -18.77 0.14
N PRO A 63 -1.82 -18.51 1.06
CA PRO A 63 -3.23 -18.44 0.73
C PRO A 63 -3.62 -17.14 0.02
N ILE A 64 -4.73 -17.22 -0.71
CA ILE A 64 -5.49 -16.05 -1.15
C ILE A 64 -6.41 -15.62 -0.01
N GLN A 65 -6.31 -14.37 0.42
CA GLN A 65 -7.14 -13.82 1.49
C GLN A 65 -7.19 -12.29 1.45
N ASP A 66 -8.13 -11.71 2.19
CA ASP A 66 -8.24 -10.26 2.28
C ASP A 66 -7.10 -9.69 3.12
N GLY A 67 -6.68 -8.46 2.80
CA GLY A 67 -5.79 -7.68 3.64
C GLY A 67 -4.35 -8.19 3.74
N VAL A 68 -3.88 -9.01 2.79
CA VAL A 68 -2.46 -9.42 2.73
C VAL A 68 -1.55 -8.18 2.80
N ALA A 69 -0.44 -8.28 3.53
CA ALA A 69 0.39 -7.11 3.83
C ALA A 69 0.90 -6.42 2.56
N TYR A 70 1.27 -7.21 1.55
CA TYR A 70 1.68 -6.71 0.23
C TYR A 70 0.68 -5.73 -0.38
N ASP A 71 -0.59 -6.15 -0.49
CA ASP A 71 -1.63 -5.31 -1.10
C ASP A 71 -1.91 -4.07 -0.22
N GLN A 72 -1.98 -4.24 1.10
CA GLN A 72 -2.23 -3.13 2.03
C GLN A 72 -1.15 -2.05 1.97
N GLN A 73 0.11 -2.44 1.92
CA GLN A 73 1.25 -1.51 1.90
C GLN A 73 1.34 -0.73 0.59
N ILE A 74 1.04 -1.38 -0.55
CA ILE A 74 0.99 -0.69 -1.85
C ILE A 74 -0.15 0.32 -1.89
N LEU A 75 -1.33 -0.02 -1.37
CA LEU A 75 -2.46 0.91 -1.33
C LEU A 75 -2.23 2.06 -0.37
N TRP A 76 -1.60 1.78 0.78
CA TRP A 76 -1.19 2.84 1.69
C TRP A 76 -0.24 3.83 1.00
N ASP A 77 0.79 3.34 0.28
CA ASP A 77 1.72 4.20 -0.46
C ASP A 77 1.01 4.98 -1.58
N HIS A 78 0.09 4.35 -2.30
CA HIS A 78 -0.72 5.02 -3.34
C HIS A 78 -1.52 6.20 -2.78
N PHE A 79 -2.28 5.99 -1.70
CA PHE A 79 -3.07 7.05 -1.09
C PHE A 79 -2.20 8.12 -0.42
N ASP A 80 -1.06 7.75 0.17
CA ASP A 80 -0.08 8.71 0.69
C ASP A 80 0.52 9.59 -0.42
N ASN A 81 0.88 8.99 -1.55
CA ASN A 81 1.35 9.68 -2.74
C ASN A 81 0.27 10.62 -3.30
N MET A 82 -0.99 10.19 -3.32
CA MET A 82 -2.12 11.03 -3.73
C MET A 82 -2.33 12.22 -2.82
N ALA A 83 -2.24 12.05 -1.50
CA ALA A 83 -2.37 13.16 -0.57
C ALA A 83 -1.28 14.22 -0.83
N GLN A 84 -0.02 13.80 -1.04
CA GLN A 84 1.08 14.71 -1.38
C GLN A 84 0.92 15.36 -2.75
N ALA A 85 0.46 14.62 -3.77
CA ALA A 85 0.17 15.15 -5.10
C ALA A 85 -0.93 16.22 -5.06
N ALA A 86 -2.02 15.94 -4.35
CA ALA A 86 -3.13 16.87 -4.16
C ALA A 86 -2.67 18.14 -3.44
N GLU A 87 -1.86 18.03 -2.38
CA GLU A 87 -1.26 19.17 -1.69
C GLU A 87 -0.42 20.04 -2.64
N ALA A 88 0.44 19.42 -3.47
CA ALA A 88 1.28 20.13 -4.43
C ALA A 88 0.51 20.87 -5.53
N LEU A 89 -0.70 20.39 -5.85
CA LEU A 89 -1.63 20.97 -6.81
C LEU A 89 -2.62 21.98 -6.18
N GLY A 90 -2.76 22.01 -4.85
CA GLY A 90 -3.73 22.84 -4.14
C GLY A 90 -5.13 22.21 -4.05
N GLU A 91 -5.27 20.91 -4.27
CA GLU A 91 -6.54 20.16 -4.27
C GLU A 91 -6.90 19.67 -2.87
N VAL A 92 -7.29 20.61 -1.98
CA VAL A 92 -7.50 20.34 -0.53
C VAL A 92 -8.47 19.19 -0.26
N ALA A 93 -9.61 19.15 -0.96
CA ALA A 93 -10.61 18.10 -0.75
C ALA A 93 -10.08 16.71 -1.15
N ALA A 94 -9.34 16.62 -2.25
CA ALA A 94 -8.73 15.37 -2.70
C ALA A 94 -7.61 14.90 -1.75
N ARG A 95 -6.82 15.84 -1.22
CA ARG A 95 -5.81 15.57 -0.19
C ARG A 95 -6.44 14.91 1.03
N ASP A 96 -7.48 15.55 1.58
CA ASP A 96 -8.12 15.10 2.81
C ASP A 96 -8.81 13.74 2.63
N HIS A 97 -9.45 13.53 1.47
CA HIS A 97 -10.04 12.23 1.11
C HIS A 97 -9.01 11.12 1.00
N ALA A 98 -7.90 11.35 0.28
CA ALA A 98 -6.84 10.37 0.13
C ALA A 98 -6.17 10.03 1.49
N ALA A 99 -5.92 11.04 2.32
CA ALA A 99 -5.40 10.84 3.67
C ALA A 99 -6.38 10.01 4.54
N ALA A 100 -7.68 10.29 4.47
CA ALA A 100 -8.69 9.53 5.21
C ALA A 100 -8.76 8.06 4.78
N LEU A 101 -8.63 7.77 3.48
CA LEU A 101 -8.56 6.38 2.98
C LEU A 101 -7.30 5.68 3.47
N ARG A 102 -6.14 6.33 3.32
CA ARG A 102 -4.84 5.84 3.79
C ARG A 102 -4.90 5.45 5.27
N ASP A 103 -5.45 6.33 6.11
CA ASP A 103 -5.46 6.16 7.56
C ASP A 103 -6.48 5.10 8.03
N ARG A 104 -7.48 4.77 7.19
CA ARG A 104 -8.47 3.71 7.44
C ARG A 104 -8.00 2.32 7.02
N LEU A 105 -6.97 2.19 6.18
CA LEU A 105 -6.44 0.88 5.79
C LEU A 105 -5.94 0.11 7.02
N ALA A 106 -6.09 -1.23 6.99
CA ALA A 106 -5.40 -2.09 7.94
C ALA A 106 -3.89 -2.00 7.70
N GLY A 107 -3.13 -1.69 8.75
CA GLY A 107 -1.69 -1.47 8.68
C GLY A 107 -0.86 -2.73 8.99
N PRO A 108 0.48 -2.64 8.85
CA PRO A 108 1.41 -3.70 9.23
C PRO A 108 1.25 -4.12 10.69
N ARG A 109 1.50 -5.40 10.98
CA ARG A 109 1.40 -5.98 12.33
C ARG A 109 2.66 -6.77 12.65
N VAL A 110 3.00 -6.83 13.93
CA VAL A 110 4.13 -7.61 14.44
C VAL A 110 3.62 -8.95 14.98
N GLY A 111 4.25 -10.03 14.57
CA GLY A 111 3.95 -11.39 15.02
C GLY A 111 4.71 -11.82 16.26
N SER A 112 4.52 -13.07 16.67
CA SER A 112 5.01 -13.60 17.95
C SER A 112 6.54 -13.67 18.07
N TRP A 113 7.26 -13.75 16.95
CA TRP A 113 8.73 -13.82 16.95
C TRP A 113 9.40 -12.51 16.51
N GLY A 114 8.62 -11.42 16.42
CA GLY A 114 9.11 -10.07 16.11
C GLY A 114 9.13 -9.75 14.62
N GLN A 115 8.57 -10.61 13.78
CA GLN A 115 8.43 -10.40 12.34
C GLN A 115 7.32 -9.42 12.00
N LEU A 116 7.43 -8.76 10.84
CA LEU A 116 6.26 -8.17 10.19
C LEU A 116 5.45 -9.28 9.57
N LEU A 117 4.18 -9.40 9.98
CA LEU A 117 3.30 -10.43 9.45
C LEU A 117 3.08 -10.25 7.95
N GLU A 118 3.27 -11.32 7.18
CA GLU A 118 3.01 -11.32 5.73
C GLU A 118 1.51 -11.32 5.40
N TRP A 119 0.72 -11.86 6.32
CA TRP A 119 -0.72 -12.00 6.27
C TRP A 119 -1.39 -11.23 7.42
N PRO A 120 -2.72 -10.94 7.37
CA PRO A 120 -3.42 -10.16 8.41
C PRO A 120 -3.29 -10.72 9.83
N THR A 121 -3.12 -12.04 9.91
CA THR A 121 -2.96 -12.80 11.15
C THR A 121 -1.79 -13.76 10.99
N GLU A 122 -1.13 -14.04 12.11
CA GLU A 122 -0.05 -15.03 12.17
C GLU A 122 -0.55 -16.40 11.73
N LEU A 123 0.09 -16.97 10.71
CA LEU A 123 -0.27 -18.28 10.18
C LEU A 123 0.20 -19.38 11.12
N GLN A 124 -0.61 -20.43 11.23
CA GLN A 124 -0.24 -21.69 11.87
C GLN A 124 0.22 -22.67 10.79
N ASP A 125 1.32 -22.33 10.12
CA ASP A 125 1.90 -23.11 9.02
C ASP A 125 3.35 -23.49 9.36
N PRO A 126 3.80 -24.74 9.08
CA PRO A 126 5.14 -25.18 9.42
C PRO A 126 6.25 -24.62 8.51
N VAL A 127 5.89 -23.94 7.42
CA VAL A 127 6.82 -23.40 6.41
C VAL A 127 6.67 -21.89 6.28
N LEU A 128 5.44 -21.41 6.08
CA LEU A 128 5.16 -20.02 5.68
C LEU A 128 5.30 -19.03 6.85
N ASP A 129 6.01 -17.91 6.61
CA ASP A 129 6.21 -16.82 7.59
C ASP A 129 6.77 -17.31 8.93
N THR A 130 7.71 -18.26 8.84
CA THR A 130 8.48 -18.79 9.96
C THR A 130 9.92 -18.25 9.94
N PRO A 131 10.67 -18.31 11.06
CA PRO A 131 12.07 -17.89 11.08
C PRO A 131 13.01 -18.65 10.12
N ARG A 132 12.53 -19.75 9.53
CA ARG A 132 13.28 -20.60 8.57
C ARG A 132 12.75 -20.46 7.15
N ASP A 133 11.72 -19.65 6.93
CA ASP A 133 11.20 -19.40 5.59
C ASP A 133 12.26 -18.64 4.78
N THR A 134 12.65 -19.21 3.64
CA THR A 134 13.61 -18.62 2.71
C THR A 134 12.96 -18.36 1.35
N HIS A 135 11.66 -18.11 1.30
CA HIS A 135 10.97 -17.74 0.07
C HIS A 135 11.67 -16.55 -0.59
N ARG A 136 11.79 -16.59 -1.92
CA ARG A 136 12.57 -15.62 -2.69
C ARG A 136 11.94 -14.21 -2.71
N HIS A 137 10.64 -14.12 -2.47
CA HIS A 137 9.92 -12.86 -2.36
C HIS A 137 9.78 -12.46 -0.90
N VAL A 138 9.92 -11.15 -0.66
CA VAL A 138 9.68 -10.50 0.64
C VAL A 138 8.60 -9.43 0.47
N SER A 139 7.48 -9.84 -0.13
CA SER A 139 6.42 -8.93 -0.60
C SER A 139 5.82 -8.07 0.52
N HIS A 140 5.76 -8.60 1.74
CA HIS A 140 5.32 -7.88 2.94
C HIS A 140 6.33 -6.84 3.47
N LEU A 141 7.48 -6.67 2.80
CA LEU A 141 8.46 -5.61 3.09
C LEU A 141 8.37 -4.44 2.09
N PHE A 142 7.33 -4.39 1.25
CA PHE A 142 7.10 -3.26 0.34
C PHE A 142 7.13 -1.92 1.08
N ALA A 143 6.52 -1.83 2.27
CA ALA A 143 6.47 -0.64 3.11
C ALA A 143 7.86 -0.12 3.57
N LEU A 144 8.87 -0.99 3.56
CA LEU A 144 10.27 -0.64 3.81
C LEU A 144 10.97 -0.21 2.52
N PHE A 145 10.77 -0.97 1.43
CA PHE A 145 11.23 -0.62 0.10
C PHE A 145 10.43 -1.36 -0.99
N PRO A 146 10.02 -0.70 -2.08
CA PRO A 146 10.28 0.71 -2.39
C PRO A 146 9.44 1.69 -1.56
N GLY A 147 8.37 1.24 -0.92
CA GLY A 147 7.54 2.01 0.02
C GLY A 147 8.33 2.78 1.08
N ARG A 148 7.68 3.77 1.68
CA ARG A 148 8.30 4.63 2.72
C ARG A 148 7.47 4.75 3.99
N GLN A 149 6.57 3.79 4.21
CA GLN A 149 5.73 3.73 5.40
C GLN A 149 6.53 3.35 6.64
N ILE A 150 7.54 2.48 6.49
CA ILE A 150 8.42 2.02 7.57
C ILE A 150 9.80 2.62 7.35
N SER A 151 10.28 3.42 8.30
CA SER A 151 11.58 4.09 8.24
C SER A 151 12.13 4.28 9.65
N PRO A 152 13.43 4.03 9.90
CA PRO A 152 14.02 4.18 11.24
C PRO A 152 13.94 5.61 11.81
N ALA A 153 13.64 6.61 10.99
CA ALA A 153 13.48 8.00 11.42
C ALA A 153 12.03 8.40 11.75
N ARG A 154 11.04 7.56 11.41
CA ARG A 154 9.60 7.90 11.50
C ARG A 154 8.76 6.84 12.24
N THR A 155 9.39 5.75 12.71
CA THR A 155 8.75 4.63 13.41
C THR A 155 9.16 4.56 14.87
#